data_AF-A0A4Q3JW53-F1
#
_entry.id   AF-A0A4Q3JW53-F1
#
_cell.length_a   1.000
_cell.length_b   1.000
_cell.length_c   1.000
_cell.angle_alpha   90.00
_cell.angle_beta   90.00
_cell.angle_gamma   90.00
#
_symmetry.space_group_name_H-M   'P 1'
#
loop_
_entity.id
_entity.type
_entity.pdbx_description
1 polymer ?
#
loop_
_entity_poly.entity_id
_entity_poly.type
_entity_poly.pdbx_seq_one_letter_code
_entity_poly.pdbx_strand_id
1 'polypeptide(L)'
;MAPAKPAEAAAVKVDAAAMQRDMMKNLALRLGLPIAGVWLFAAFFNKPWAYILAGVLTVAAGGLMAWGWNRVNKSRKVADILQSVDATSKEGRQQALERLAAANLGKDDVGATLARAQLKMQDDPETAMTELESIDLAKILPAEADQVRFQRAMLHLHRGETERARALVDPIDLKRHQDAKQRALMAAVVAEAWARTGQAKKGMELLDLYKADDPDLAEIRPQIWRARAFGAASLNDMKAMKHALRTLAAENPQYLGVFVQKKVHPLLMQEAKAILMKSGAMAMPKQRVRYR
;
A
#
# COMPACT_ATOMS: atom_id res chain seq x y z
N MET A 1 14.40 -23.57 -40.57
CA MET A 1 14.03 -22.36 -39.81
C MET A 1 14.52 -22.57 -38.39
N ALA A 2 15.64 -21.95 -38.00
CA ALA A 2 16.25 -22.14 -36.69
C ALA A 2 15.44 -21.38 -35.62
N PRO A 3 15.28 -21.89 -34.38
CA PRO A 3 14.61 -21.17 -33.32
C PRO A 3 15.44 -19.96 -32.89
N ALA A 4 14.78 -18.79 -32.84
CA ALA A 4 15.37 -17.55 -32.37
C ALA A 4 15.83 -17.68 -30.91
N LYS A 5 17.06 -17.25 -30.66
CA LYS A 5 17.69 -17.17 -29.34
C LYS A 5 16.86 -16.21 -28.45
N PRO A 6 16.46 -16.58 -27.22
CA PRO A 6 15.75 -15.66 -26.35
C PRO A 6 16.63 -14.46 -26.04
N ALA A 7 16.11 -13.25 -26.26
CA ALA A 7 16.75 -12.01 -25.87
C ALA A 7 16.95 -12.02 -24.36
N GLU A 8 18.21 -12.12 -23.95
CA GLU A 8 18.67 -11.98 -22.59
C GLU A 8 18.25 -10.59 -22.10
N ALA A 9 17.23 -10.55 -21.25
CA ALA A 9 16.80 -9.32 -20.59
C ALA A 9 17.97 -8.82 -19.76
N ALA A 10 18.65 -7.78 -20.25
CA ALA A 10 19.71 -7.10 -19.53
C ALA A 10 19.10 -6.54 -18.24
N ALA A 11 19.38 -7.22 -17.12
CA ALA A 11 19.08 -6.69 -15.80
C ALA A 11 19.83 -5.37 -15.65
N VAL A 12 19.09 -4.26 -15.66
CA VAL A 12 19.61 -2.95 -15.29
C VAL A 12 20.03 -3.06 -13.83
N LYS A 13 21.33 -3.30 -13.59
CA LYS A 13 21.92 -3.18 -12.26
C LYS A 13 21.82 -1.71 -11.88
N VAL A 14 20.82 -1.38 -11.06
CA VAL A 14 20.70 -0.06 -10.45
C VAL A 14 21.93 0.13 -9.57
N ASP A 15 22.87 0.96 -10.05
CA ASP A 15 24.04 1.35 -9.25
C ASP A 15 23.56 2.23 -8.09
N ALA A 16 23.45 1.62 -6.91
CA ALA A 16 23.05 2.30 -5.68
C ALA A 16 23.95 3.52 -5.38
N ALA A 17 25.24 3.47 -5.75
CA ALA A 17 26.17 4.58 -5.55
C ALA A 17 25.97 5.71 -6.56
N ALA A 18 25.47 5.43 -7.77
CA ALA A 18 25.05 6.45 -8.73
C ALA A 18 23.78 7.16 -8.26
N MET A 19 22.77 6.40 -7.81
CA MET A 19 21.52 6.94 -7.28
C MET A 19 21.76 7.80 -6.03
N GLN A 20 22.66 7.37 -5.14
CA GLN A 20 23.01 8.12 -3.93
C GLN A 20 23.74 9.43 -4.27
N ARG A 21 24.63 9.43 -5.28
CA ARG A 21 25.28 10.65 -5.78
C ARG A 21 24.29 11.61 -6.42
N ASP A 22 23.36 11.13 -7.23
CA ASP A 22 22.35 11.98 -7.86
C ASP A 22 21.35 12.55 -6.86
N MET A 23 20.98 11.78 -5.84
CA MET A 23 20.16 12.29 -4.74
C MET A 23 20.89 13.39 -3.96
N MET A 24 22.18 13.22 -3.66
CA MET A 24 22.99 14.23 -2.96
C MET A 24 23.18 15.49 -3.81
N LYS A 25 23.43 15.36 -5.12
CA LYS A 25 23.49 16.50 -6.05
C LYS A 25 22.18 17.23 -6.14
N ASN A 26 21.06 16.52 -6.29
CA ASN A 26 19.73 17.13 -6.35
C ASN A 26 19.35 17.81 -5.02
N LEU A 27 19.74 17.23 -3.89
CA LEU A 27 19.54 17.84 -2.58
C LEU A 27 20.38 19.11 -2.43
N ALA A 28 21.66 19.06 -2.80
CA ALA A 28 22.56 20.21 -2.79
C ALA A 28 22.06 21.33 -3.72
N LEU A 29 21.55 21.00 -4.90
CA LEU A 29 21.00 21.99 -5.84
C LEU A 29 19.70 22.61 -5.30
N ARG A 30 18.78 21.79 -4.76
CA ARG A 30 17.45 22.25 -4.33
C ARG A 30 17.47 23.00 -3.00
N LEU A 31 18.44 22.74 -2.13
CA LEU A 31 18.57 23.43 -0.82
C LEU A 31 19.73 24.43 -0.80
N GLY A 32 20.85 24.13 -1.44
CA GLY A 32 22.02 25.00 -1.46
C GLY A 32 21.78 26.30 -2.24
N LEU A 33 21.08 26.23 -3.38
CA LEU A 33 20.82 27.41 -4.20
C LEU A 33 19.90 28.44 -3.50
N PRO A 34 18.77 28.04 -2.87
CA PRO A 34 17.96 28.98 -2.09
C PRO A 34 18.69 29.56 -0.87
N ILE A 35 19.45 28.74 -0.14
CA ILE A 35 20.22 29.22 1.03
C ILE A 35 21.27 30.22 0.59
N ALA A 36 22.02 29.95 -0.49
CA ALA A 36 22.97 30.90 -1.06
C ALA A 36 22.26 32.20 -1.50
N GLY A 37 21.08 32.11 -2.12
CA GLY A 37 20.26 33.26 -2.49
C GLY A 37 19.85 34.12 -1.29
N VAL A 38 19.47 33.49 -0.16
CA VAL A 38 19.14 34.19 1.10
C VAL A 38 20.36 34.94 1.66
N TRP A 39 21.55 34.34 1.60
CA TRP A 39 22.78 35.00 2.05
C TRP A 39 23.23 36.12 1.11
N LEU A 40 23.07 35.96 -0.20
CA LEU A 40 23.30 37.02 -1.18
C LEU A 40 22.34 38.20 -0.99
N PHE A 41 21.07 37.93 -0.68
CA PHE A 41 20.09 38.96 -0.32
C PHE A 41 20.51 39.69 0.96
N ALA A 42 20.93 38.96 2.00
CA ALA A 42 21.42 39.59 3.23
C ALA A 42 22.64 40.49 2.99
N ALA A 43 23.59 40.04 2.15
CA ALA A 43 24.75 40.82 1.75
C ALA A 43 24.40 42.07 0.93
N PHE A 44 23.41 41.98 0.04
CA PHE A 44 22.97 43.09 -0.79
C PHE A 44 22.34 44.24 0.03
N PHE A 45 21.48 43.92 1.01
CA PHE A 45 20.84 44.93 1.85
C PHE A 45 21.75 45.44 2.98
N ASN A 46 22.73 44.64 3.40
CA ASN A 46 23.72 44.95 4.43
C ASN A 46 23.10 45.57 5.71
N LYS A 47 21.93 45.08 6.11
CA LYS A 47 21.25 45.47 7.35
C LYS A 47 21.37 44.33 8.37
N PRO A 48 21.57 44.61 9.67
CA PRO A 48 21.68 43.57 10.70
C PRO A 48 20.51 42.57 10.70
N TRP A 49 19.29 43.04 10.48
CA TRP A 49 18.09 42.18 10.45
C TRP A 49 18.13 41.14 9.30
N ALA A 50 18.76 41.46 8.17
CA ALA A 50 18.82 40.56 7.02
C ALA A 50 19.76 39.39 7.28
N TYR A 51 20.88 39.64 7.98
CA TYR A 51 21.78 38.58 8.45
C TYR A 51 21.16 37.73 9.55
N ILE A 52 20.37 38.32 10.45
CA ILE A 52 19.60 37.56 11.46
C ILE A 52 18.61 36.62 10.76
N LEU A 53 17.85 37.12 9.78
CA LEU A 53 16.91 36.30 9.01
C LEU A 53 17.62 35.15 8.28
N ALA A 54 18.75 35.43 7.62
CA ALA A 54 19.56 34.41 6.95
C ALA A 54 20.09 33.34 7.92
N GLY A 55 20.54 33.76 9.11
CA GLY A 55 20.97 32.88 10.19
C GLY A 55 19.84 31.96 10.64
N VAL A 56 18.64 32.50 10.93
CA VAL A 56 17.47 31.73 11.36
C VAL A 56 17.05 30.71 10.29
N LEU A 57 16.99 31.12 9.02
CA LEU A 57 16.64 30.21 7.92
C LEU A 57 17.67 29.10 7.72
N THR A 58 18.95 29.40 7.91
CA THR A 58 20.03 28.41 7.81
C THR A 58 19.95 27.39 8.95
N VAL A 59 19.71 27.84 10.20
CA VAL A 59 19.51 26.95 11.34
C VAL A 59 18.26 26.09 11.15
N ALA A 60 17.16 26.67 10.68
CA ALA A 60 15.93 25.93 10.37
C ALA A 60 16.16 24.86 9.30
N ALA A 61 16.89 25.18 8.22
CA ALA A 61 17.26 24.21 7.20
C ALA A 61 18.15 23.09 7.75
N GLY A 62 19.13 23.42 8.60
CA GLY A 62 19.95 22.43 9.31
C GLY A 62 19.12 21.50 10.19
N GLY A 63 18.15 22.05 10.92
CA GLY A 63 17.20 21.28 11.72
C GLY A 63 16.37 20.30 10.89
N LEU A 64 15.84 20.74 9.74
CA LEU A 64 15.10 19.87 8.82
C LEU A 64 15.97 18.75 8.24
N MET A 65 17.24 19.04 7.90
CA MET A 65 18.18 18.02 7.42
C MET A 65 18.49 16.99 8.49
N ALA A 66 18.78 17.43 9.72
CA ALA A 66 19.04 16.51 10.85
C ALA A 66 17.81 15.64 11.17
N TRP A 67 16.61 16.23 11.14
CA TRP A 67 15.36 15.49 11.30
C TRP A 67 15.15 14.46 10.19
N GLY A 68 15.32 14.84 8.92
CA GLY A 68 15.19 13.96 7.77
C GLY A 68 16.20 12.81 7.80
N TRP A 69 17.46 13.10 8.16
CA TRP A 69 18.51 12.10 8.33
C TRP A 69 18.16 11.08 9.42
N ASN A 70 17.69 11.54 10.57
CA ASN A 70 17.24 10.65 11.66
C ASN A 70 16.09 9.76 11.19
N ARG A 71 15.11 10.31 10.46
CA ARG A 71 13.98 9.54 9.92
C ARG A 71 14.44 8.45 8.96
N VAL A 72 15.31 8.78 8.00
CA VAL A 72 15.86 7.80 7.05
C VAL A 72 16.60 6.69 7.78
N ASN A 73 17.40 7.02 8.81
CA ASN A 73 18.12 6.01 9.59
C ASN A 73 17.17 5.09 10.38
N LYS A 74 16.08 5.63 10.94
CA LYS A 74 15.06 4.80 11.59
C LYS A 74 14.37 3.86 10.60
N SER A 75 13.99 4.35 9.41
CA SER A 75 13.38 3.52 8.36
C SER A 75 14.33 2.41 7.90
N ARG A 76 15.63 2.71 7.75
CA ARG A 76 16.66 1.69 7.43
C ARG A 76 16.75 0.62 8.51
N LYS A 77 16.80 1.01 9.79
CA LYS A 77 16.81 0.05 10.91
C LYS A 77 15.59 -0.87 10.89
N VAL A 78 14.40 -0.35 10.61
CA VAL A 78 13.18 -1.17 10.45
C VAL A 78 13.36 -2.16 9.30
N ALA A 79 13.82 -1.68 8.14
CA ALA A 79 14.04 -2.54 6.98
C ALA A 79 15.09 -3.64 7.25
N ASP A 80 16.22 -3.29 7.86
CA ASP A 80 17.28 -4.23 8.23
C ASP A 80 16.75 -5.31 9.18
N ILE A 81 15.94 -4.93 10.18
CA ILE A 81 15.30 -5.89 11.09
C ILE A 81 14.40 -6.86 10.32
N LEU A 82 13.52 -6.34 9.46
CA LEU A 82 12.58 -7.17 8.68
C LEU A 82 13.28 -8.07 7.66
N GLN A 83 14.41 -7.65 7.10
CA GLN A 83 15.21 -8.44 6.17
C GLN A 83 16.06 -9.50 6.88
N SER A 84 16.42 -9.27 8.15
CA SER A 84 17.27 -10.17 8.93
C SER A 84 16.56 -11.42 9.47
N VAL A 85 15.25 -11.55 9.24
CA VAL A 85 14.39 -12.59 9.79
C VAL A 85 13.47 -13.15 8.71
N ASP A 86 13.14 -14.43 8.78
CA ASP A 86 12.14 -15.02 7.89
C ASP A 86 10.72 -14.68 8.36
N ALA A 87 10.23 -13.51 7.95
CA ALA A 87 8.89 -13.02 8.27
C ALA A 87 7.75 -13.86 7.67
N THR A 88 8.05 -14.87 6.83
CA THR A 88 7.03 -15.82 6.34
C THR A 88 6.73 -16.92 7.36
N SER A 89 7.68 -17.21 8.25
CA SER A 89 7.52 -18.15 9.37
C SER A 89 6.92 -17.47 10.60
N LYS A 90 6.16 -18.22 11.41
CA LYS A 90 5.58 -17.70 12.66
C LYS A 90 6.67 -17.27 13.66
N GLU A 91 7.72 -18.07 13.77
CA GLU A 91 8.87 -17.81 14.64
C GLU A 91 9.63 -16.57 14.20
N GLY A 92 9.89 -16.41 12.89
CA GLY A 92 10.56 -15.23 12.36
C GLY A 92 9.73 -13.94 12.52
N ARG A 93 8.40 -14.01 12.43
CA ARG A 93 7.53 -12.87 12.77
C ARG A 93 7.65 -12.46 14.24
N GLN A 94 7.68 -13.42 15.16
CA GLN A 94 7.85 -13.14 16.59
C GLN A 94 9.22 -12.51 16.86
N GLN A 95 10.29 -13.06 16.28
CA GLN A 95 11.64 -12.48 16.38
C GLN A 95 11.71 -11.06 15.80
N ALA A 96 11.02 -10.81 14.68
CA ALA A 96 10.92 -9.47 14.09
C ALA A 96 10.27 -8.48 15.07
N LEU A 97 9.16 -8.87 15.70
CA LEU A 97 8.44 -8.05 16.68
C LEU A 97 9.30 -7.75 17.91
N GLU A 98 10.03 -8.73 18.44
CA GLU A 98 10.96 -8.56 19.56
C GLU A 98 12.09 -7.59 19.20
N ARG A 99 12.70 -7.74 18.02
CA ARG A 99 13.77 -6.85 17.54
C ARG A 99 13.26 -5.43 17.31
N LEU A 100 12.06 -5.27 16.75
CA LEU A 100 11.43 -3.96 16.59
C LEU A 100 11.12 -3.29 17.93
N ALA A 101 10.72 -4.06 18.94
CA ALA A 101 10.51 -3.55 20.29
C ALA A 101 11.83 -3.14 20.96
N ALA A 102 12.90 -3.94 20.80
CA ALA A 102 14.21 -3.66 21.38
C ALA A 102 14.96 -2.50 20.70
N ALA A 103 14.66 -2.20 19.43
CA ALA A 103 15.37 -1.20 18.64
C ALA A 103 15.16 0.26 19.09
N ASN A 104 14.32 0.52 20.11
CA ASN A 104 14.08 1.85 20.70
C ASN A 104 13.84 2.95 19.64
N LEU A 105 13.07 2.63 18.60
CA LEU A 105 12.82 3.54 17.47
C LEU A 105 11.93 4.75 17.85
N GLY A 106 11.37 4.74 19.06
CA GLY A 106 10.39 5.70 19.56
C GLY A 106 8.97 5.17 19.38
N LYS A 107 8.12 5.37 20.39
CA LYS A 107 6.73 4.87 20.37
C LYS A 107 5.90 5.50 19.26
N ASP A 108 6.25 6.70 18.84
CA ASP A 108 5.57 7.46 17.78
C ASP A 108 6.18 7.25 16.38
N ASP A 109 7.10 6.28 16.22
CA ASP A 109 7.66 5.97 14.91
C ASP A 109 6.62 5.24 14.05
N VAL A 110 6.04 5.98 13.11
CA VAL A 110 5.00 5.48 12.19
C VAL A 110 5.50 4.27 11.40
N GLY A 111 6.76 4.29 10.96
CA GLY A 111 7.35 3.20 10.18
C GLY A 111 7.44 1.90 10.98
N ALA A 112 7.94 1.97 12.21
CA ALA A 112 7.99 0.83 13.12
C ALA A 112 6.59 0.32 13.48
N THR A 113 5.62 1.24 13.66
CA THR A 113 4.23 0.90 13.98
C THR A 113 3.54 0.19 12.82
N LEU A 114 3.70 0.69 11.59
CA LEU A 114 3.25 0.03 10.37
C LEU A 114 3.89 -1.36 10.19
N ALA A 115 5.19 -1.49 10.44
CA ALA A 115 5.89 -2.77 10.35
C ALA A 115 5.36 -3.79 11.37
N ARG A 116 5.20 -3.38 12.64
CA ARG A 116 4.60 -4.23 13.68
C ARG A 116 3.17 -4.65 13.31
N ALA A 117 2.36 -3.72 12.81
CA ALA A 117 1.01 -4.02 12.37
C ALA A 117 0.98 -5.03 11.21
N GLN A 118 1.85 -4.88 10.20
CA GLN A 118 1.96 -5.83 9.09
C GLN A 118 2.32 -7.23 9.54
N LEU A 119 3.27 -7.37 10.49
CA LEU A 119 3.66 -8.66 11.05
C LEU A 119 2.49 -9.28 11.85
N LYS A 120 1.81 -8.49 12.68
CA LYS A 120 0.68 -8.95 13.48
C LYS A 120 -0.53 -9.32 12.62
N MET A 121 -0.71 -8.70 11.45
CA MET A 121 -1.90 -8.87 10.61
C MET A 121 -2.18 -10.33 10.20
N GLN A 122 -1.14 -11.16 10.08
CA GLN A 122 -1.30 -12.58 9.73
C GLN A 122 -1.81 -13.43 10.91
N ASP A 123 -1.37 -13.13 12.13
CA ASP A 123 -1.65 -13.96 13.32
C ASP A 123 -2.80 -13.39 14.17
N ASP A 124 -2.83 -12.07 14.33
CA ASP A 124 -3.81 -11.33 15.12
C ASP A 124 -4.18 -9.99 14.43
N PRO A 125 -5.20 -10.01 13.56
CA PRO A 125 -5.63 -8.82 12.84
C PRO A 125 -6.29 -7.77 13.75
N GLU A 126 -6.74 -8.11 14.96
CA GLU A 126 -7.31 -7.15 15.92
C GLU A 126 -6.23 -6.32 16.60
N THR A 127 -5.15 -6.97 17.02
CA THR A 127 -3.99 -6.26 17.57
C THR A 127 -3.33 -5.41 16.49
N ALA A 128 -3.26 -5.88 15.24
CA ALA A 128 -2.78 -5.07 14.12
C ALA A 128 -3.64 -3.82 13.91
N MET A 129 -4.98 -3.93 14.01
CA MET A 129 -5.87 -2.78 13.91
C MET A 129 -5.60 -1.78 15.03
N THR A 130 -5.59 -2.23 16.29
CA THR A 130 -5.32 -1.37 17.46
C THR A 130 -4.00 -0.61 17.31
N GLU A 131 -2.96 -1.28 16.81
CA GLU A 131 -1.67 -0.67 16.52
C GLU A 131 -1.78 0.46 15.49
N LEU A 132 -2.50 0.25 14.38
CA LEU A 132 -2.73 1.28 13.35
C LEU A 132 -3.60 2.43 13.84
N GLU A 133 -4.55 2.17 14.74
CA GLU A 133 -5.45 3.16 15.33
C GLU A 133 -4.77 4.06 16.36
N SER A 134 -3.66 3.59 16.95
CA SER A 134 -2.84 4.41 17.84
C SER A 134 -2.14 5.58 17.13
N ILE A 135 -2.06 5.53 15.80
CA ILE A 135 -1.39 6.56 15.00
C ILE A 135 -2.32 7.76 14.82
N ASP A 136 -1.89 8.92 15.33
CA ASP A 136 -2.56 10.19 15.09
C ASP A 136 -2.30 10.69 13.66
N LEU A 137 -3.29 10.46 12.79
CA LEU A 137 -3.22 10.80 11.37
C LEU A 137 -3.01 12.31 11.11
N ALA A 138 -3.35 13.19 12.07
CA ALA A 138 -3.19 14.63 11.92
C ALA A 138 -1.74 15.10 12.17
N LYS A 139 -0.92 14.28 12.81
CA LYS A 139 0.46 14.62 13.22
C LYS A 139 1.54 14.05 12.31
N ILE A 140 1.16 13.28 11.30
CA ILE A 140 2.09 12.57 10.41
C ILE A 140 2.03 13.15 9.00
N LEU A 141 3.00 12.79 8.16
CA LEU A 141 3.04 13.28 6.79
C LEU A 141 1.78 12.80 6.03
N PRO A 142 1.17 13.64 5.16
CA PRO A 142 -0.06 13.26 4.46
C PRO A 142 0.01 11.93 3.70
N ALA A 143 1.13 11.65 3.03
CA ALA A 143 1.34 10.37 2.34
C ALA A 143 1.40 9.16 3.29
N GLU A 144 1.90 9.36 4.50
CA GLU A 144 1.93 8.30 5.53
C GLU A 144 0.54 8.11 6.14
N ALA A 145 -0.20 9.19 6.36
CA ALA A 145 -1.60 9.12 6.79
C ALA A 145 -2.44 8.34 5.78
N ASP A 146 -2.21 8.54 4.48
CA ASP A 146 -2.88 7.81 3.41
C ASP A 146 -2.50 6.32 3.43
N GLN A 147 -1.24 5.97 3.73
CA GLN A 147 -0.81 4.59 3.90
C GLN A 147 -1.48 3.91 5.11
N VAL A 148 -1.58 4.61 6.25
CA VAL A 148 -2.27 4.09 7.45
C VAL A 148 -3.76 3.88 7.16
N ARG A 149 -4.41 4.87 6.53
CA ARG A 149 -5.81 4.76 6.07
C ARG A 149 -6.02 3.56 5.17
N PHE A 150 -5.14 3.37 4.20
CA PHE A 150 -5.16 2.25 3.28
C PHE A 150 -5.08 0.90 4.01
N GLN A 151 -4.13 0.74 4.95
CA GLN A 151 -4.00 -0.51 5.71
C GLN A 151 -5.22 -0.79 6.59
N ARG A 152 -5.73 0.22 7.30
CA ARG A 152 -6.96 0.10 8.09
C ARG A 152 -8.17 -0.24 7.20
N ALA A 153 -8.29 0.40 6.04
CA ALA A 153 -9.37 0.14 5.09
C ALA A 153 -9.34 -1.30 4.58
N MET A 154 -8.16 -1.85 4.25
CA MET A 154 -8.03 -3.25 3.85
C MET A 154 -8.58 -4.22 4.91
N LEU A 155 -8.21 -3.99 6.18
CA LEU A 155 -8.69 -4.80 7.30
C LEU A 155 -10.22 -4.72 7.45
N HIS A 156 -10.79 -3.51 7.41
CA HIS A 156 -12.25 -3.33 7.45
C HIS A 156 -12.95 -3.98 6.26
N LEU A 157 -12.42 -3.87 5.04
CA LEU A 157 -12.97 -4.54 3.86
C LEU A 157 -12.95 -6.06 3.99
N HIS A 158 -11.89 -6.62 4.57
CA HIS A 158 -11.77 -8.06 4.84
C HIS A 158 -12.82 -8.55 5.85
N ARG A 159 -13.24 -7.69 6.78
CA ARG A 159 -14.32 -7.98 7.76
C ARG A 159 -15.72 -7.66 7.24
N GLY A 160 -15.83 -7.09 6.03
CA GLY A 160 -17.09 -6.62 5.47
C GLY A 160 -17.65 -5.37 6.15
N GLU A 161 -16.80 -4.58 6.79
CA GLU A 161 -17.14 -3.29 7.42
C GLU A 161 -16.97 -2.16 6.39
N THR A 162 -17.80 -2.19 5.34
CA THR A 162 -17.66 -1.36 4.14
C THR A 162 -17.74 0.14 4.42
N GLU A 163 -18.62 0.58 5.33
CA GLU A 163 -18.75 1.99 5.70
C GLU A 163 -17.52 2.54 6.44
N ARG A 164 -16.91 1.72 7.31
CA ARG A 164 -15.66 2.11 7.99
C ARG A 164 -14.50 2.21 7.00
N ALA A 165 -14.39 1.24 6.10
CA ALA A 165 -13.41 1.30 5.01
C ALA A 165 -13.64 2.54 4.13
N ARG A 166 -14.90 2.85 3.84
CA ARG A 166 -15.28 4.01 3.03
C ARG A 166 -14.78 5.33 3.62
N ALA A 167 -15.05 5.56 4.91
CA ALA A 167 -14.60 6.76 5.61
C ALA A 167 -13.07 6.93 5.61
N LEU A 168 -12.32 5.82 5.58
CA LEU A 168 -10.86 5.84 5.53
C LEU A 168 -10.31 6.13 4.12
N VAL A 169 -10.96 5.63 3.07
CA VAL A 169 -10.45 5.79 1.69
C VAL A 169 -10.82 7.11 1.03
N ASP A 170 -11.92 7.76 1.43
CA ASP A 170 -12.35 9.02 0.84
C ASP A 170 -11.31 10.17 0.93
N PRO A 171 -10.56 10.35 2.03
CA PRO A 171 -9.52 11.37 2.11
C PRO A 171 -8.17 10.97 1.48
N ILE A 172 -8.01 9.74 0.95
CA ILE A 172 -6.76 9.29 0.33
C ILE A 172 -6.50 10.08 -0.95
N ASP A 173 -5.30 10.66 -1.06
CA ASP A 173 -4.85 11.35 -2.27
C ASP A 173 -3.77 10.53 -2.98
N LEU A 174 -4.19 9.80 -4.01
CA LEU A 174 -3.31 8.94 -4.81
C LEU A 174 -2.15 9.71 -5.46
N LYS A 175 -2.25 11.04 -5.66
CA LYS A 175 -1.18 11.84 -6.28
C LYS A 175 0.04 12.00 -5.36
N ARG A 176 -0.11 11.78 -4.05
CA ARG A 176 0.99 11.86 -3.08
C ARG A 176 1.96 10.69 -3.15
N HIS A 177 1.55 9.58 -3.76
CA HIS A 177 2.33 8.35 -3.81
C HIS A 177 3.09 8.25 -5.13
N GLN A 178 4.42 8.31 -5.09
CA GLN A 178 5.25 8.32 -6.31
C GLN A 178 5.37 6.93 -6.94
N ASP A 179 5.43 5.88 -6.13
CA ASP A 179 5.51 4.50 -6.62
C ASP A 179 4.22 4.07 -7.32
N ALA A 180 4.32 3.72 -8.60
CA ALA A 180 3.16 3.43 -9.45
C ALA A 180 2.39 2.19 -8.97
N LYS A 181 3.12 1.16 -8.53
CA LYS A 181 2.53 -0.09 -8.03
C LYS A 181 1.81 0.13 -6.70
N GLN A 182 2.39 0.85 -5.75
CA GLN A 182 1.73 1.24 -4.50
C GLN A 182 0.48 2.07 -4.80
N ARG A 183 0.57 3.04 -5.71
CA ARG A 183 -0.58 3.86 -6.10
C ARG A 183 -1.71 3.02 -6.70
N ALA A 184 -1.38 2.07 -7.57
CA ALA A 184 -2.34 1.14 -8.17
C ALA A 184 -3.00 0.22 -7.13
N LEU A 185 -2.22 -0.27 -6.17
CA LEU A 185 -2.74 -1.08 -5.07
C LEU A 185 -3.72 -0.28 -4.18
N MET A 186 -3.37 0.96 -3.85
CA MET A 186 -4.25 1.87 -3.11
C MET A 186 -5.52 2.17 -3.90
N ALA A 187 -5.39 2.43 -5.20
CA ALA A 187 -6.53 2.65 -6.08
C ALA A 187 -7.49 1.46 -6.11
N ALA A 188 -6.97 0.22 -6.11
CA ALA A 188 -7.79 -0.97 -6.05
C ALA A 188 -8.61 -1.07 -4.75
N VAL A 189 -8.01 -0.75 -3.61
CA VAL A 189 -8.70 -0.76 -2.31
C VAL A 189 -9.73 0.37 -2.20
N VAL A 190 -9.38 1.57 -2.67
CA VAL A 190 -10.31 2.71 -2.77
C VAL A 190 -11.51 2.35 -3.65
N ALA A 191 -11.25 1.76 -4.82
CA ALA A 191 -12.28 1.35 -5.75
C ALA A 191 -13.19 0.24 -5.19
N GLU A 192 -12.63 -0.75 -4.49
CA GLU A 192 -13.42 -1.78 -3.81
C GLU A 192 -14.35 -1.16 -2.76
N ALA A 193 -13.84 -0.26 -1.92
CA ALA A 193 -14.65 0.40 -0.89
C ALA A 193 -15.76 1.25 -1.51
N TRP A 194 -15.48 2.00 -2.58
CA TRP A 194 -16.49 2.75 -3.32
C TRP A 194 -17.53 1.85 -3.98
N ALA A 195 -17.11 0.74 -4.60
CA ALA A 195 -18.03 -0.22 -5.19
C ALA A 195 -19.02 -0.78 -4.17
N ARG A 196 -18.51 -1.18 -3.01
CA ARG A 196 -19.31 -1.78 -1.94
C ARG A 196 -20.17 -0.79 -1.15
N THR A 197 -20.09 0.51 -1.46
CA THR A 197 -20.86 1.60 -0.82
C THR A 197 -21.62 2.47 -1.82
N GLY A 198 -21.91 1.94 -3.01
CA GLY A 198 -22.80 2.59 -3.98
C GLY A 198 -22.13 3.58 -4.96
N GLN A 199 -20.81 3.73 -4.92
CA GLN A 199 -20.05 4.52 -5.92
C GLN A 199 -19.24 3.64 -6.88
N ALA A 200 -19.84 2.52 -7.29
CA ALA A 200 -19.18 1.55 -8.16
C ALA A 200 -18.71 2.11 -9.49
N LYS A 201 -19.48 3.01 -10.11
CA LYS A 201 -19.07 3.67 -11.36
C LYS A 201 -17.75 4.43 -11.20
N LYS A 202 -17.65 5.26 -10.16
CA LYS A 202 -16.43 6.00 -9.82
C LYS A 202 -15.25 5.06 -9.51
N GLY A 203 -15.51 3.97 -8.81
CA GLY A 203 -14.50 2.94 -8.54
C GLY A 203 -13.98 2.28 -9.81
N MET A 204 -14.86 1.92 -10.75
CA MET A 204 -14.47 1.33 -12.02
C MET A 204 -13.68 2.31 -12.90
N GLU A 205 -14.10 3.57 -12.99
CA GLU A 205 -13.36 4.62 -13.70
C GLU A 205 -11.94 4.81 -13.14
N LEU A 206 -11.79 4.74 -11.80
CA LEU A 206 -10.47 4.77 -11.17
C LEU A 206 -9.62 3.56 -11.56
N LEU A 207 -10.20 2.36 -11.60
CA LEU A 207 -9.50 1.13 -11.98
C LEU A 207 -9.08 1.13 -13.45
N ASP A 208 -9.77 1.85 -14.32
CA ASP A 208 -9.42 1.92 -15.75
C ASP A 208 -8.13 2.70 -16.01
N LEU A 209 -7.66 3.48 -15.04
CA LEU A 209 -6.31 4.07 -15.06
C LEU A 209 -5.19 3.03 -14.86
N TYR A 210 -5.53 1.84 -14.37
CA TYR A 210 -4.58 0.78 -14.04
C TYR A 210 -4.94 -0.50 -14.79
N LYS A 211 -4.18 -0.81 -15.84
CA LYS A 211 -4.36 -2.03 -16.62
C LYS A 211 -3.93 -3.23 -15.78
N ALA A 212 -4.87 -4.09 -15.41
CA ALA A 212 -4.60 -5.23 -14.53
C ALA A 212 -3.56 -6.20 -15.13
N ASP A 213 -3.50 -6.30 -16.46
CA ASP A 213 -2.60 -7.19 -17.18
C ASP A 213 -1.22 -6.56 -17.48
N ASP A 214 -0.96 -5.37 -16.95
CA ASP A 214 0.37 -4.76 -17.00
C ASP A 214 1.37 -5.63 -16.21
N PRO A 215 2.48 -6.09 -16.82
CA PRO A 215 3.50 -6.87 -16.14
C PRO A 215 4.02 -6.23 -14.86
N ASP A 216 4.09 -4.89 -14.79
CA ASP A 216 4.58 -4.17 -13.61
C ASP A 216 3.61 -4.27 -12.42
N LEU A 217 2.36 -4.65 -12.68
CA LEU A 217 1.31 -4.83 -11.67
C LEU A 217 1.03 -6.31 -11.37
N ALA A 218 1.82 -7.24 -11.92
CA ALA A 218 1.58 -8.68 -11.83
C ALA A 218 1.35 -9.18 -10.39
N GLU A 219 2.08 -8.65 -9.42
CA GLU A 219 1.93 -9.03 -8.00
C GLU A 219 0.66 -8.51 -7.33
N ILE A 220 0.10 -7.40 -7.80
CA ILE A 220 -1.12 -6.80 -7.23
C ILE A 220 -2.36 -7.03 -8.10
N ARG A 221 -2.19 -7.63 -9.28
CA ARG A 221 -3.24 -7.98 -10.22
C ARG A 221 -4.42 -8.72 -9.57
N PRO A 222 -4.22 -9.70 -8.64
CA PRO A 222 -5.35 -10.29 -7.92
C PRO A 222 -6.20 -9.27 -7.17
N GLN A 223 -5.57 -8.26 -6.56
CA GLN A 223 -6.30 -7.21 -5.83
C GLN A 223 -7.06 -6.27 -6.79
N ILE A 224 -6.49 -5.96 -7.96
CA ILE A 224 -7.15 -5.16 -9.00
C ILE A 224 -8.38 -5.91 -9.54
N TRP A 225 -8.24 -7.18 -9.92
CA TRP A 225 -9.36 -7.98 -10.41
C TRP A 225 -10.43 -8.20 -9.34
N ARG A 226 -10.02 -8.34 -8.07
CA ARG A 226 -10.96 -8.39 -6.95
C ARG A 226 -11.81 -7.12 -6.87
N ALA A 227 -11.20 -5.94 -6.94
CA ALA A 227 -11.93 -4.68 -6.94
C ALA A 227 -12.87 -4.56 -8.14
N ARG A 228 -12.42 -4.98 -9.34
CA ARG A 228 -13.24 -5.03 -10.56
C ARG A 228 -14.46 -5.95 -10.40
N ALA A 229 -14.30 -7.10 -9.75
CA ALA A 229 -15.42 -8.02 -9.50
C ALA A 229 -16.51 -7.40 -8.60
N PHE A 230 -16.12 -6.70 -7.53
CA PHE A 230 -17.06 -5.96 -6.68
C PHE A 230 -17.73 -4.79 -7.42
N GLY A 231 -16.96 -4.04 -8.21
CA GLY A 231 -17.47 -2.95 -9.05
C GLY A 231 -18.49 -3.43 -10.07
N ALA A 232 -18.15 -4.46 -10.86
CA ALA A 232 -19.03 -5.04 -11.86
C ALA A 232 -20.31 -5.62 -11.24
N ALA A 233 -20.22 -6.34 -10.12
CA ALA A 233 -21.39 -6.85 -9.41
C ALA A 233 -22.33 -5.73 -8.97
N SER A 234 -21.78 -4.63 -8.42
CA SER A 234 -22.54 -3.48 -7.95
C SER A 234 -23.20 -2.68 -9.08
N LEU A 235 -22.65 -2.78 -10.31
CA LEU A 235 -23.21 -2.21 -11.53
C LEU A 235 -24.14 -3.17 -12.29
N ASN A 236 -24.37 -4.38 -11.77
CA ASN A 236 -25.08 -5.46 -12.46
C ASN A 236 -24.46 -5.87 -13.82
N ASP A 237 -23.16 -5.61 -14.03
CA ASP A 237 -22.43 -6.09 -15.20
C ASP A 237 -21.97 -7.53 -14.99
N MET A 238 -22.87 -8.46 -15.29
CA MET A 238 -22.64 -9.89 -15.13
C MET A 238 -21.50 -10.40 -16.01
N LYS A 239 -21.25 -9.78 -17.17
CA LYS A 239 -20.20 -10.21 -18.09
C LYS A 239 -18.83 -9.86 -17.51
N ALA A 240 -18.65 -8.61 -17.09
CA ALA A 240 -17.40 -8.16 -16.47
C ALA A 240 -17.16 -8.87 -15.13
N MET A 241 -18.20 -9.09 -14.32
CA MET A 241 -18.09 -9.83 -13.07
C MET A 241 -17.59 -11.26 -13.29
N LYS A 242 -18.22 -12.01 -14.22
CA LYS A 242 -17.81 -13.38 -14.55
C LYS A 242 -16.39 -13.44 -15.12
N HIS A 243 -16.01 -12.45 -15.94
CA HIS A 243 -14.67 -12.36 -16.46
C HIS A 243 -13.65 -12.18 -15.34
N ALA A 244 -13.84 -11.20 -14.45
CA ALA A 244 -12.95 -10.95 -13.32
C ALA A 244 -12.79 -12.19 -12.40
N LEU A 245 -13.90 -12.87 -12.07
CA LEU A 245 -13.85 -14.09 -11.26
C LEU A 245 -13.10 -15.24 -11.95
N ARG A 246 -13.27 -15.42 -13.26
CA ARG A 246 -12.54 -16.45 -14.01
C ARG A 246 -11.06 -16.13 -14.11
N THR A 247 -10.70 -14.86 -14.30
CA THR A 247 -9.29 -14.43 -14.32
C THR A 247 -8.63 -14.73 -12.97
N LEU A 248 -9.28 -14.39 -11.86
CA LEU A 248 -8.78 -14.74 -10.52
C LEU A 248 -8.65 -16.26 -10.32
N ALA A 249 -9.66 -17.03 -10.73
CA ALA A 249 -9.65 -18.48 -10.56
C ALA A 249 -8.59 -19.19 -11.40
N ALA A 250 -8.28 -18.64 -12.58
CA ALA A 250 -7.23 -19.16 -13.47
C ALA A 250 -5.83 -18.96 -12.87
N GLU A 251 -5.60 -17.87 -12.13
CA GLU A 251 -4.35 -17.64 -11.40
C GLU A 251 -4.28 -18.50 -10.13
N ASN A 252 -5.29 -18.40 -9.27
CA ASN A 252 -5.41 -19.22 -8.07
C ASN A 252 -6.87 -19.25 -7.60
N PRO A 253 -7.54 -20.42 -7.57
CA PRO A 253 -8.91 -20.55 -7.09
C PRO A 253 -9.13 -19.99 -5.67
N GLN A 254 -8.10 -20.01 -4.81
CA GLN A 254 -8.18 -19.50 -3.44
C GLN A 254 -8.45 -17.98 -3.38
N TYR A 255 -8.12 -17.22 -4.42
CA TYR A 255 -8.45 -15.80 -4.49
C TYR A 255 -9.96 -15.54 -4.49
N LEU A 256 -10.77 -16.53 -4.85
CA LEU A 256 -12.23 -16.42 -4.76
C LEU A 256 -12.77 -16.50 -3.33
N GLY A 257 -11.94 -16.87 -2.35
CA GLY A 257 -12.35 -17.06 -0.96
C GLY A 257 -12.99 -15.82 -0.32
N VAL A 258 -12.63 -14.61 -0.77
CA VAL A 258 -13.25 -13.38 -0.27
C VAL A 258 -14.72 -13.25 -0.68
N PHE A 259 -15.11 -13.76 -1.84
CA PHE A 259 -16.47 -13.56 -2.37
C PHE A 259 -17.51 -14.50 -1.75
N VAL A 260 -17.05 -15.52 -1.01
CA VAL A 260 -17.94 -16.49 -0.35
C VAL A 260 -18.20 -16.15 1.12
N GLN A 261 -17.64 -15.04 1.61
CA GLN A 261 -17.83 -14.54 2.97
C GLN A 261 -19.23 -13.91 3.16
N LYS A 262 -19.63 -13.72 4.42
CA LYS A 262 -20.86 -12.99 4.76
C LYS A 262 -20.74 -11.52 4.29
N LYS A 263 -21.86 -10.86 4.00
CA LYS A 263 -21.92 -9.44 3.55
C LYS A 263 -21.27 -9.16 2.18
N VAL A 264 -21.24 -10.16 1.29
CA VAL A 264 -20.89 -10.01 -0.12
C VAL A 264 -22.16 -9.98 -0.97
N HIS A 265 -22.14 -9.28 -2.11
CA HIS A 265 -23.25 -9.21 -3.06
C HIS A 265 -23.74 -10.62 -3.44
N PRO A 266 -25.05 -10.93 -3.37
CA PRO A 266 -25.57 -12.29 -3.56
C PRO A 266 -25.19 -12.93 -4.90
N LEU A 267 -25.26 -12.18 -6.00
CA LEU A 267 -24.90 -12.67 -7.33
C LEU A 267 -23.39 -12.99 -7.44
N LEU A 268 -22.55 -12.17 -6.83
CA LEU A 268 -21.10 -12.36 -6.81
C LEU A 268 -20.73 -13.61 -6.02
N MET A 269 -21.38 -13.82 -4.87
CA MET A 269 -21.20 -15.00 -4.05
C MET A 269 -21.63 -16.29 -4.77
N GLN A 270 -22.77 -16.28 -5.45
CA GLN A 270 -23.28 -17.45 -6.17
C GLN A 270 -22.33 -17.89 -7.29
N GLU A 271 -21.86 -16.96 -8.11
CA GLU A 271 -20.93 -17.26 -9.20
C GLU A 271 -19.56 -17.73 -8.65
N ALA A 272 -19.03 -17.07 -7.62
CA ALA A 272 -17.77 -17.47 -6.99
C ALA A 272 -17.85 -18.89 -6.40
N LYS A 273 -18.96 -19.23 -5.72
CA LYS A 273 -19.21 -20.60 -5.23
C LYS A 273 -19.27 -21.60 -6.37
N ALA A 274 -19.96 -21.28 -7.46
CA ALA A 274 -20.07 -22.17 -8.61
C ALA A 274 -18.70 -22.46 -9.25
N ILE A 275 -17.82 -21.46 -9.34
CA ILE A 275 -16.45 -21.64 -9.86
C ILE A 275 -15.61 -22.49 -8.90
N LEU A 276 -15.65 -22.19 -7.60
CA LEU A 276 -14.91 -22.94 -6.56
C LEU A 276 -15.33 -24.42 -6.47
N MET A 277 -16.62 -24.71 -6.65
CA MET A 277 -17.12 -26.10 -6.70
C MET A 277 -16.59 -26.84 -7.93
N LYS A 278 -16.55 -26.17 -9.10
CA LYS A 278 -16.02 -26.76 -10.34
C LYS A 278 -14.50 -27.00 -10.28
N SER A 279 -13.76 -26.17 -9.56
CA SER A 279 -12.31 -26.31 -9.41
C SER A 279 -11.90 -27.32 -8.33
N GLY A 280 -12.84 -27.90 -7.59
CA GLY A 280 -12.55 -28.80 -6.46
C GLY A 280 -11.97 -28.10 -5.22
N ALA A 281 -11.86 -26.76 -5.23
CA ALA A 281 -11.30 -25.98 -4.13
C ALA A 281 -12.32 -25.74 -2.98
N MET A 282 -13.59 -26.07 -3.21
CA MET A 282 -14.64 -26.07 -2.19
C MET A 282 -15.39 -27.40 -2.21
N ALA A 283 -15.54 -28.04 -1.05
CA ALA A 283 -16.31 -29.27 -0.92
C ALA A 283 -17.80 -29.02 -1.25
N MET A 284 -18.38 -29.92 -2.05
CA MET A 284 -19.81 -29.91 -2.34
C MET A 284 -20.60 -30.04 -1.02
N PRO A 285 -21.66 -29.23 -0.79
CA PRO A 285 -22.54 -29.47 0.33
C PRO A 285 -23.13 -30.89 0.17
N LYS A 286 -22.86 -31.78 1.14
CA LYS A 286 -23.47 -33.11 1.19
C LYS A 286 -24.99 -32.91 1.11
N GLN A 287 -25.58 -33.28 -0.02
CA GLN A 287 -27.04 -33.31 -0.15
C GLN A 287 -27.54 -34.20 0.99
N ARG A 288 -28.23 -33.61 1.96
CA ARG A 288 -29.04 -34.40 2.89
C ARG A 288 -30.15 -34.99 2.03
N VAL A 289 -29.98 -36.25 1.66
CA VAL A 289 -31.06 -37.07 1.11
C VAL A 289 -32.17 -37.02 2.15
N ARG A 290 -33.19 -36.20 1.89
CA ARG A 290 -34.46 -36.32 2.62
C ARG A 290 -35.00 -37.68 2.23
N TYR A 291 -34.82 -38.66 3.11
CA TYR A 291 -35.73 -39.80 3.11
C TYR A 291 -37.14 -39.26 3.38
N ARG A 292 -38.04 -39.68 2.50
CA ARG A 292 -39.42 -39.21 2.25
C ARG A 292 -40.16 -38.63 3.45
#